data_AF-S9VRR1-F1
#
_entry.id   AF-S9VRR1-F1
#
_cell.length_a   1.000
_cell.length_b   1.000
_cell.length_c   1.000
_cell.angle_alpha   90.00
_cell.angle_beta   90.00
_cell.angle_gamma   90.00
#
_symmetry.space_group_name_H-M   'P 1'
#
loop_
_entity.id
_entity.type
_entity.pdbx_description
1 polymer ?
#
loop_
_entity_poly.entity_id
_entity_poly.type
_entity_poly.pdbx_seq_one_letter_code
_entity_poly.pdbx_strand_id
1 'polypeptide(L)'
;MLNRLDSFIKSNIFPRPKESTYDASSHKGKLLHIPQVNLHTNAENGDFNYGYLLKPSGDFTFLMIYAHPNAVDIGMSYEELSYVSKHAGIAVLLFEYLGYGLTHAVITEHTVLTDMHSAYWFSRRRLGIPPERIVLCGRSIGCAPAAHLAAHLPAPAVPSLLVLQCPFASLSECIRDLSQNAVSITNLRGFNWFRTIDLIADVPCPVVLQHGTFDTNINVSHTYDLKAKRDRSPHPRVTYLYIEEGKGHNNLSRNLLVTILKEKLDGATLKPIKLLDYGKFKVQQPLFDSLFGSFSPGSSILTSPGTTSTTCSEAIVSWEQQAWRIRDYVFKRERLHILLTMSVCSFAMRCALHWQLYCHLHKVHTVSEAASLEVGERRCSMSAFVLNCCAQWGSPLGIHVLLDKLHTHPLDLMVLFGCYIGRQDLEYMDAPITIADTTSRALLTVVELAFTPSMCKAVQRVISSAPALESMESMPCFIQSELVELVQLECERAVALISDDAWLQLSHFFSSPAVAVREFLSSKAAHVMEGFASFLSSSGKETMEDMEEWLRPWSSEHHHAADGFSVEVPWDYYLLKARRCDVGAPLTKFSDLSDFELTVRKMKLALTLYKLFQRYSQQVLQPCLLPSPS
;
A
#
# COMPACT_ATOMS: atom_id res chain seq x y z
N MET A 1 -3.97 -3.40 33.68
CA MET A 1 -4.37 -2.01 34.00
C MET A 1 -3.56 -0.96 33.24
N LEU A 2 -2.23 -1.10 33.08
CA LEU A 2 -1.35 -0.15 32.35
C LEU A 2 -1.85 0.22 30.93
N ASN A 3 -2.20 -0.75 30.09
CA ASN A 3 -2.65 -0.48 28.71
C ASN A 3 -3.96 0.33 28.59
N ARG A 4 -4.87 0.23 29.57
CA ARG A 4 -6.16 0.96 29.51
C ARG A 4 -5.98 2.45 29.80
N LEU A 5 -5.07 2.79 30.71
CA LEU A 5 -4.82 4.17 31.10
C LEU A 5 -3.96 4.90 30.04
N ASP A 6 -2.99 4.22 29.43
CA ASP A 6 -2.25 4.77 28.29
C ASP A 6 -3.16 4.96 27.07
N SER A 7 -4.06 4.01 26.79
CA SER A 7 -5.07 4.16 25.74
C SER A 7 -5.99 5.35 26.02
N PHE A 8 -6.38 5.57 27.29
CA PHE A 8 -7.20 6.70 27.70
C PHE A 8 -6.45 8.03 27.52
N ILE A 9 -5.19 8.12 27.95
CA ILE A 9 -4.36 9.32 27.76
C ILE A 9 -4.19 9.62 26.26
N LYS A 10 -3.87 8.61 25.44
CA LYS A 10 -3.77 8.76 23.98
C LYS A 10 -5.07 9.24 23.35
N SER A 11 -6.23 8.73 23.79
CA SER A 11 -7.53 9.20 23.28
C SER A 11 -7.85 10.66 23.65
N ASN A 12 -7.23 11.19 24.71
CA ASN A 12 -7.36 12.61 25.07
C ASN A 12 -6.35 13.51 24.34
N ILE A 13 -5.15 12.99 24.02
CA ILE A 13 -4.14 13.74 23.24
C ILE A 13 -4.54 13.80 21.75
N PHE A 14 -5.02 12.67 21.22
CA PHE A 14 -5.41 12.49 19.84
C PHE A 14 -6.89 12.10 19.71
N PRO A 15 -7.83 12.96 20.14
CA PRO A 15 -9.22 12.77 19.77
C PRO A 15 -9.33 12.83 18.25
N ARG A 16 -10.13 11.95 17.66
CA ARG A 16 -10.40 11.89 16.22
C ARG A 16 -11.90 11.71 15.99
N PRO A 17 -12.44 12.13 14.83
CA PRO A 17 -13.80 11.76 14.44
C PRO A 17 -14.02 10.25 14.58
N LYS A 18 -15.20 9.84 15.05
CA LYS A 18 -15.53 8.41 15.20
C LYS A 18 -15.55 7.69 13.86
N GLU A 19 -16.03 8.39 12.85
CA GLU A 19 -16.07 7.99 11.45
C GLU A 19 -15.31 9.05 10.64
N SER A 20 -14.62 8.61 9.58
CA SER A 20 -13.96 9.53 8.65
C SER A 20 -14.98 10.47 8.03
N THR A 21 -14.71 11.77 7.99
CA THR A 21 -15.60 12.74 7.31
C THR A 21 -15.29 12.88 5.83
N TYR A 22 -14.38 12.05 5.30
CA TYR A 22 -14.08 11.97 3.88
C TYR A 22 -13.79 10.54 3.47
N ASP A 23 -13.93 10.32 2.17
CA ASP A 23 -13.62 9.10 1.45
C ASP A 23 -13.12 9.48 0.04
N ALA A 24 -12.94 8.49 -0.83
CA ALA A 24 -12.57 8.75 -2.23
C ALA A 24 -13.65 9.54 -3.00
N SER A 25 -14.92 9.49 -2.57
CA SER A 25 -16.07 10.09 -3.27
C SER A 25 -16.27 11.57 -2.94
N SER A 26 -15.91 11.97 -1.72
CA SER A 26 -16.09 13.30 -1.13
C SER A 26 -15.61 14.43 -2.04
N HIS A 27 -14.41 14.26 -2.61
CA HIS A 27 -13.84 15.16 -3.61
C HIS A 27 -13.20 14.36 -4.74
N LYS A 28 -14.04 13.87 -5.65
CA LYS A 28 -13.68 12.97 -6.74
C LYS A 28 -12.38 13.35 -7.45
N GLY A 29 -11.41 12.44 -7.40
CA GLY A 29 -10.12 12.54 -8.09
C GLY A 29 -9.11 13.52 -7.47
N LYS A 30 -9.36 14.02 -6.25
CA LYS A 30 -8.46 14.93 -5.51
C LYS A 30 -7.70 14.29 -4.38
N LEU A 31 -8.22 13.20 -3.80
CA LEU A 31 -7.55 12.46 -2.74
C LEU A 31 -6.34 11.71 -3.30
N LEU A 32 -5.23 11.75 -2.58
CA LEU A 32 -3.95 11.18 -2.97
C LEU A 32 -3.44 10.19 -1.92
N HIS A 33 -2.77 9.16 -2.39
CA HIS A 33 -1.84 8.36 -1.63
C HIS A 33 -0.50 9.08 -1.49
N ILE A 34 0.00 9.20 -0.27
CA ILE A 34 1.28 9.78 0.08
C ILE A 34 2.20 8.64 0.54
N PRO A 35 3.23 8.26 -0.25
CA PRO A 35 4.26 7.32 0.16
C PRO A 35 4.91 7.69 1.47
N GLN A 36 4.92 6.74 2.41
CA GLN A 36 5.57 6.89 3.69
C GLN A 36 7.07 6.70 3.57
N VAL A 37 7.81 7.45 4.38
CA VAL A 37 9.25 7.35 4.48
C VAL A 37 9.67 6.98 5.90
N ASN A 38 10.79 6.30 6.04
CA ASN A 38 11.42 6.12 7.35
C ASN A 38 12.00 7.46 7.84
N LEU A 39 11.72 7.83 9.08
CA LEU A 39 12.12 9.13 9.66
C LEU A 39 13.64 9.36 9.71
N HIS A 40 14.44 8.30 9.83
CA HIS A 40 15.90 8.41 9.99
C HIS A 40 16.64 8.35 8.65
N THR A 41 16.17 7.48 7.76
CA THR A 41 16.85 7.24 6.47
C THR A 41 16.22 8.02 5.32
N ASN A 42 15.00 8.52 5.50
CA ASN A 42 14.21 9.21 4.48
C ASN A 42 13.92 8.35 3.24
N ALA A 43 14.12 7.03 3.33
CA ALA A 43 13.78 6.07 2.28
C ALA A 43 12.29 5.74 2.35
N GLU A 44 11.65 5.58 1.19
CA GLU A 44 10.27 5.11 1.13
C GLU A 44 10.18 3.66 1.64
N ASN A 45 9.13 3.34 2.39
CA ASN A 45 8.93 2.01 2.99
C ASN A 45 7.86 1.16 2.27
N GLY A 46 7.19 1.72 1.24
CA GLY A 46 6.12 1.07 0.49
C GLY A 46 4.71 1.24 1.08
N ASP A 47 4.60 1.74 2.31
CA ASP A 47 3.33 2.12 2.93
C ASP A 47 2.90 3.52 2.47
N PHE A 48 1.61 3.84 2.63
CA PHE A 48 0.93 5.02 2.10
C PHE A 48 0.07 5.58 3.22
N ASN A 49 -0.03 6.90 3.22
CA ASN A 49 -1.02 7.66 3.95
C ASN A 49 -1.88 8.46 2.94
N TYR A 50 -2.85 9.24 3.42
CA TYR A 50 -3.78 10.01 2.59
C TYR A 50 -3.49 11.50 2.64
N GLY A 51 -3.88 12.21 1.60
CA GLY A 51 -3.89 13.67 1.59
C GLY A 51 -4.61 14.27 0.40
N TYR A 52 -4.91 15.56 0.50
CA TYR A 52 -5.43 16.39 -0.58
C TYR A 52 -4.37 17.34 -1.09
N LEU A 53 -4.19 17.38 -2.41
CA LEU A 53 -3.45 18.46 -3.08
C LEU A 53 -4.45 19.50 -3.59
N LEU A 54 -4.61 20.58 -2.83
CA LEU A 54 -5.45 21.72 -3.16
C LEU A 54 -4.64 22.70 -4.00
N LYS A 55 -5.20 23.12 -5.13
CA LYS A 55 -4.54 24.04 -6.06
C LYS A 55 -5.40 25.29 -6.27
N PRO A 56 -4.79 26.48 -6.38
CA PRO A 56 -5.51 27.65 -6.83
C PRO A 56 -5.92 27.48 -8.30
N SER A 57 -6.84 28.33 -8.78
CA SER A 57 -7.33 28.25 -10.16
C SER A 57 -6.30 28.64 -11.23
N GLY A 58 -5.19 29.27 -10.84
CA GLY A 58 -4.10 29.66 -11.73
C GLY A 58 -2.76 29.06 -11.32
N ASP A 59 -1.70 29.58 -11.93
CA ASP A 59 -0.32 29.24 -11.59
C ASP A 59 0.00 29.55 -10.12
N PHE A 60 0.88 28.74 -9.53
CA PHE A 60 1.35 28.92 -8.17
C PHE A 60 2.88 28.76 -8.10
N THR A 61 3.50 29.46 -7.17
CA THR A 61 4.96 29.48 -6.99
C THR A 61 5.43 28.84 -5.70
N PHE A 62 4.51 28.56 -4.76
CA PHE A 62 4.75 27.92 -3.47
C PHE A 62 3.73 26.81 -3.18
N LEU A 63 4.17 25.82 -2.39
CA LEU A 63 3.31 24.79 -1.80
C LEU A 63 3.38 24.90 -0.27
N MET A 64 2.23 24.98 0.39
CA MET A 64 2.15 24.85 1.84
C MET A 64 1.79 23.41 2.23
N ILE A 65 2.58 22.77 3.08
CA ILE A 65 2.24 21.48 3.70
C ILE A 65 1.59 21.78 5.04
N TYR A 66 0.35 21.33 5.22
CA TYR A 66 -0.46 21.68 6.39
C TYR A 66 -0.69 20.49 7.31
N ALA A 67 -0.18 20.60 8.54
CA ALA A 67 -0.39 19.69 9.65
C ALA A 67 -1.60 20.15 10.48
N HIS A 68 -2.71 19.42 10.36
CA HIS A 68 -4.00 19.79 10.97
C HIS A 68 -4.00 19.65 12.51
N PRO A 69 -4.93 20.33 13.24
CA PRO A 69 -5.08 20.14 14.67
C PRO A 69 -5.65 18.75 15.01
N ASN A 70 -5.74 18.39 16.30
CA ASN A 70 -6.47 17.19 16.71
C ASN A 70 -7.99 17.39 16.63
N ALA A 71 -8.77 16.34 16.89
CA ALA A 71 -10.24 16.29 16.80
C ALA A 71 -10.84 16.57 15.40
N VAL A 72 -10.00 16.80 14.40
CA VAL A 72 -10.39 16.98 12.99
C VAL A 72 -9.64 15.98 12.14
N ASP A 73 -10.17 15.72 10.95
CA ASP A 73 -9.48 15.02 9.87
C ASP A 73 -9.30 15.96 8.66
N ILE A 74 -8.68 15.45 7.59
CA ILE A 74 -8.44 16.26 6.40
C ILE A 74 -9.72 16.60 5.62
N GLY A 75 -10.81 15.85 5.81
CA GLY A 75 -12.12 16.15 5.24
C GLY A 75 -12.69 17.43 5.83
N MET A 76 -12.70 17.52 7.17
CA MET A 76 -13.16 18.71 7.89
C MET A 76 -12.32 19.96 7.56
N SER A 77 -11.02 19.78 7.30
CA SER A 77 -10.08 20.88 7.01
C SER A 77 -10.14 21.34 5.53
N TYR A 78 -10.78 20.58 4.65
CA TYR A 78 -10.72 20.80 3.20
C TYR A 78 -11.19 22.19 2.75
N GLU A 79 -12.33 22.68 3.24
CA GLU A 79 -12.91 23.96 2.82
C GLU A 79 -12.08 25.16 3.28
N GLU A 80 -11.61 25.13 4.52
CA GLU A 80 -10.74 26.19 5.05
C GLU A 80 -9.44 26.28 4.24
N LEU A 81 -8.80 25.15 3.96
CA LEU A 81 -7.52 25.14 3.26
C LEU A 81 -7.69 25.38 1.76
N SER A 82 -8.84 25.03 1.17
CA SER A 82 -9.21 25.42 -0.19
C SER A 82 -9.37 26.94 -0.30
N TYR A 83 -9.99 27.57 0.71
CA TYR A 83 -10.07 29.02 0.81
C TYR A 83 -8.68 29.66 0.87
N VAL A 84 -7.79 29.16 1.72
CA VAL A 84 -6.42 29.67 1.86
C VAL A 84 -5.67 29.49 0.54
N SER A 85 -5.71 28.30 -0.08
CA SER A 85 -5.07 28.03 -1.36
C SER A 85 -5.49 29.04 -2.43
N LYS A 86 -6.80 29.23 -2.59
CA LYS A 86 -7.37 30.15 -3.59
C LYS A 86 -6.94 31.60 -3.35
N HIS A 87 -7.04 32.09 -2.12
CA HIS A 87 -6.86 33.53 -1.85
C HIS A 87 -5.41 33.93 -1.64
N ALA A 88 -4.55 33.01 -1.17
CA ALA A 88 -3.11 33.22 -1.10
C ALA A 88 -2.41 32.97 -2.45
N GLY A 89 -3.04 32.26 -3.39
CA GLY A 89 -2.45 31.94 -4.69
C GLY A 89 -1.35 30.88 -4.60
N ILE A 90 -1.44 29.98 -3.61
CA ILE A 90 -0.47 28.90 -3.39
C ILE A 90 -1.18 27.55 -3.37
N ALA A 91 -0.45 26.49 -3.70
CA ALA A 91 -0.97 25.13 -3.50
C ALA A 91 -0.90 24.76 -2.01
N VAL A 92 -1.75 23.84 -1.59
CA VAL A 92 -1.73 23.26 -0.24
C VAL A 92 -1.75 21.75 -0.31
N LEU A 93 -0.76 21.10 0.30
CA LEU A 93 -0.76 19.67 0.57
C LEU A 93 -1.24 19.45 2.01
N LEU A 94 -2.51 19.06 2.14
CA LEU A 94 -3.13 18.68 3.39
C LEU A 94 -2.99 17.16 3.53
N PHE A 95 -2.28 16.68 4.55
CA PHE A 95 -2.03 15.25 4.76
C PHE A 95 -2.68 14.78 6.06
N GLU A 96 -3.02 13.49 6.12
CA GLU A 96 -3.65 12.86 7.27
C GLU A 96 -2.60 12.32 8.26
N TYR A 97 -2.95 12.19 9.54
CA TYR A 97 -2.14 11.42 10.48
C TYR A 97 -2.55 9.94 10.49
N LEU A 98 -1.58 9.03 10.59
CA LEU A 98 -1.89 7.62 10.80
C LEU A 98 -2.72 7.43 12.08
N GLY A 99 -3.84 6.74 11.92
CA GLY A 99 -4.89 6.64 12.91
C GLY A 99 -5.95 7.74 12.78
N TYR A 100 -6.00 8.58 11.76
CA TYR A 100 -7.09 9.52 11.48
C TYR A 100 -7.73 9.22 10.12
N GLY A 101 -8.96 9.70 9.92
CA GLY A 101 -9.70 9.54 8.67
C GLY A 101 -9.80 8.08 8.24
N LEU A 102 -9.36 7.80 7.01
CA LEU A 102 -9.37 6.47 6.39
C LEU A 102 -8.26 5.53 6.92
N THR A 103 -7.39 6.00 7.82
CA THR A 103 -6.28 5.19 8.33
C THR A 103 -6.64 4.48 9.63
N HIS A 104 -6.53 3.15 9.63
CA HIS A 104 -6.81 2.31 10.81
C HIS A 104 -5.49 1.83 11.47
N ALA A 105 -4.65 2.78 11.87
CA ALA A 105 -3.38 2.54 12.54
C ALA A 105 -3.35 3.08 13.98
N VAL A 106 -2.36 2.64 14.76
CA VAL A 106 -2.10 3.18 16.10
C VAL A 106 -1.40 4.52 15.95
N ILE A 107 -1.99 5.57 16.52
CA ILE A 107 -1.37 6.89 16.56
C ILE A 107 -0.39 7.03 17.74
N THR A 108 0.77 7.63 17.45
CA THR A 108 1.83 7.99 18.39
C THR A 108 2.50 9.29 17.94
N GLU A 109 3.31 9.90 18.79
CA GLU A 109 4.20 11.00 18.36
C GLU A 109 5.04 10.59 17.14
N HIS A 110 5.69 9.43 17.20
CA HIS A 110 6.54 8.95 16.11
C HIS A 110 5.81 8.82 14.77
N THR A 111 4.58 8.31 14.77
CA THR A 111 3.79 8.19 13.53
C THR A 111 3.41 9.56 12.97
N VAL A 112 2.96 10.49 13.82
CA VAL A 112 2.64 11.87 13.40
C VAL A 112 3.86 12.60 12.82
N LEU A 113 5.03 12.44 13.46
CA LEU A 113 6.29 12.96 12.92
C LEU A 113 6.62 12.33 11.56
N THR A 114 6.43 11.02 11.43
CA THR A 114 6.66 10.27 10.19
C THR A 114 5.73 10.72 9.07
N ASP A 115 4.47 11.02 9.37
CA ASP A 115 3.49 11.46 8.37
C ASP A 115 3.82 12.85 7.82
N MET A 116 4.18 13.79 8.69
CA MET A 116 4.68 15.11 8.27
C MET A 116 5.94 14.98 7.41
N HIS A 117 6.85 14.11 7.82
CA HIS A 117 8.08 13.84 7.08
C HIS A 117 7.80 13.23 5.70
N SER A 118 6.82 12.32 5.62
CA SER A 118 6.37 11.67 4.39
C SER A 118 5.72 12.67 3.43
N ALA A 119 4.84 13.55 3.93
CA ALA A 119 4.26 14.61 3.12
C ALA A 119 5.31 15.56 2.53
N TYR A 120 6.34 15.91 3.30
CA TYR A 120 7.48 16.69 2.82
C TYR A 120 8.23 15.97 1.69
N TRP A 121 8.65 14.73 1.89
CA TRP A 121 9.41 14.01 0.87
C TRP A 121 8.58 13.64 -0.37
N PHE A 122 7.28 13.38 -0.21
CA PHE A 122 6.35 13.25 -1.32
C PHE A 122 6.34 14.54 -2.17
N SER A 123 6.23 15.72 -1.53
CA SER A 123 6.26 16.98 -2.25
C SER A 123 7.59 17.20 -2.99
N ARG A 124 8.71 16.87 -2.36
CA ARG A 124 10.05 17.06 -2.95
C ARG A 124 10.29 16.12 -4.12
N ARG A 125 10.01 14.83 -3.95
CA ARG A 125 10.46 13.77 -4.87
C ARG A 125 9.40 13.31 -5.86
N ARG A 126 8.13 13.29 -5.46
CA ARG A 126 7.02 12.83 -6.31
C ARG A 126 6.24 13.97 -6.95
N LEU A 127 6.21 15.15 -6.32
CA LEU A 127 5.62 16.36 -6.91
C LEU A 127 6.65 17.30 -7.55
N GLY A 128 7.94 17.15 -7.21
CA GLY A 128 9.03 17.95 -7.79
C GLY A 128 9.16 19.37 -7.22
N ILE A 129 8.67 19.62 -6.01
CA ILE A 129 8.67 20.97 -5.41
C ILE A 129 10.07 21.29 -4.84
N PRO A 130 10.70 22.43 -5.20
CA PRO A 130 11.93 22.89 -4.58
C PRO A 130 11.75 23.24 -3.09
N PRO A 131 12.75 23.02 -2.23
CA PRO A 131 12.61 23.22 -0.78
C PRO A 131 12.38 24.70 -0.44
N GLU A 132 13.04 25.64 -1.13
CA GLU A 132 12.83 27.08 -0.99
C GLU A 132 11.46 27.56 -1.48
N ARG A 133 10.61 26.66 -1.96
CA ARG A 133 9.22 26.92 -2.35
C ARG A 133 8.20 26.16 -1.50
N ILE A 134 8.66 25.51 -0.43
CA ILE A 134 7.81 24.79 0.52
C ILE A 134 7.63 25.65 1.78
N VAL A 135 6.38 25.84 2.17
CA VAL A 135 5.99 26.38 3.47
C VAL A 135 5.51 25.22 4.34
N LEU A 136 6.01 25.13 5.56
CA LEU A 136 5.44 24.22 6.56
C LEU A 136 4.46 25.00 7.41
N CYS A 137 3.26 24.49 7.60
CA CYS A 137 2.25 25.12 8.43
C CYS A 137 1.65 24.08 9.37
N GLY A 138 1.54 24.42 10.65
CA GLY A 138 0.91 23.57 11.64
C GLY A 138 -0.03 24.39 12.51
N ARG A 139 -1.12 23.77 12.95
CA ARG A 139 -2.06 24.36 13.90
C ARG A 139 -2.19 23.48 15.13
N SER A 140 -2.13 24.09 16.32
CA SER A 140 -2.24 23.39 17.60
C SER A 140 -1.24 22.21 17.64
N ILE A 141 -1.72 20.97 17.85
CA ILE A 141 -0.87 19.75 17.83
C ILE A 141 0.00 19.64 16.56
N GLY A 142 -0.48 20.09 15.40
CA GLY A 142 0.25 20.07 14.14
C GLY A 142 1.46 21.01 14.10
N CYS A 143 1.58 21.96 15.03
CA CYS A 143 2.77 22.81 15.16
C CYS A 143 4.03 22.00 15.47
N ALA A 144 3.89 20.98 16.32
CA ALA A 144 5.02 20.19 16.79
C ALA A 144 5.68 19.36 15.68
N PRO A 145 4.97 18.54 14.87
CA PRO A 145 5.59 17.84 13.75
C PRO A 145 6.16 18.79 12.69
N ALA A 146 5.51 19.94 12.44
CA ALA A 146 6.02 20.93 11.49
C ALA A 146 7.34 21.56 11.97
N ALA A 147 7.43 21.95 13.24
CA ALA A 147 8.65 22.47 13.85
C ALA A 147 9.75 21.40 13.95
N HIS A 148 9.39 20.17 14.32
CA HIS A 148 10.32 19.05 14.37
C HIS A 148 10.95 18.78 13.01
N LEU A 149 10.15 18.69 11.95
CA LEU A 149 10.65 18.55 10.59
C LEU A 149 11.59 19.71 10.24
N ALA A 150 11.16 20.95 10.45
CA ALA A 150 11.94 22.14 10.08
C ALA A 150 13.31 22.18 10.78
N ALA A 151 13.40 21.75 12.04
CA ALA A 151 14.63 21.75 12.82
C ALA A 151 15.64 20.66 12.39
N HIS A 152 15.16 19.54 11.84
CA HIS A 152 16.00 18.38 11.51
C HIS A 152 16.30 18.23 10.01
N LEU A 153 15.72 19.07 9.15
CA LEU A 153 16.02 19.04 7.72
C LEU A 153 17.47 19.48 7.46
N PRO A 154 18.21 18.78 6.58
CA PRO A 154 19.55 19.21 6.19
C PRO A 154 19.49 20.52 5.42
N ALA A 155 20.59 21.29 5.40
CA ALA A 155 20.66 22.62 4.79
C ALA A 155 20.08 22.72 3.35
N PRO A 156 20.32 21.75 2.42
CA PRO A 156 19.75 21.79 1.07
C PRO A 156 18.24 21.49 1.01
N ALA A 157 17.61 21.14 2.12
CA ALA A 157 16.20 20.79 2.23
C ALA A 157 15.41 21.79 3.08
N VAL A 158 16.03 22.89 3.52
CA VAL A 158 15.36 23.87 4.39
C VAL A 158 14.15 24.50 3.67
N PRO A 159 12.95 24.50 4.28
CA PRO A 159 11.76 25.13 3.71
C PRO A 159 11.88 26.66 3.72
N SER A 160 11.04 27.36 2.93
CA SER A 160 11.06 28.82 2.87
C SER A 160 10.55 29.50 4.14
N LEU A 161 9.56 28.89 4.80
CA LEU A 161 8.86 29.46 5.94
C LEU A 161 8.25 28.35 6.80
N LEU A 162 8.28 28.54 8.13
CA LEU A 162 7.48 27.76 9.07
C LEU A 162 6.41 28.66 9.69
N VAL A 163 5.14 28.27 9.58
CA VAL A 163 4.00 28.97 10.18
C VAL A 163 3.41 28.10 11.29
N LEU A 164 3.38 28.61 12.51
CA LEU A 164 2.84 27.94 13.67
C LEU A 164 1.63 28.72 14.21
N GLN A 165 0.44 28.10 14.17
CA GLN A 165 -0.81 28.68 14.65
C GLN A 165 -1.24 28.06 15.98
N CYS A 166 -1.43 28.89 17.00
CA CYS A 166 -1.64 28.47 18.38
C CYS A 166 -0.63 27.40 18.86
N PRO A 167 0.70 27.64 18.72
CA PRO A 167 1.69 26.66 19.15
C PRO A 167 1.76 26.54 20.67
N PHE A 168 2.17 25.36 21.14
CA PHE A 168 2.50 25.09 22.53
C PHE A 168 3.99 24.77 22.67
N ALA A 169 4.54 25.06 23.86
CA ALA A 169 5.95 24.82 24.18
C ALA A 169 6.27 23.33 24.29
N SER A 170 5.44 22.58 25.02
CA SER A 170 5.46 21.11 25.08
C SER A 170 4.10 20.58 25.52
N LEU A 171 3.79 19.32 25.20
CA LEU A 171 2.48 18.74 25.55
C LEU A 171 2.25 18.76 27.06
N SER A 172 3.28 18.44 27.85
CA SER A 172 3.23 18.46 29.31
C SER A 172 2.95 19.84 29.87
N GLU A 173 3.44 20.91 29.25
CA GLU A 173 3.18 22.28 29.69
C GLU A 173 1.75 22.73 29.34
N CYS A 174 1.23 22.36 28.17
CA CYS A 174 -0.18 22.59 27.84
C CYS A 174 -1.11 21.86 28.82
N ILE A 175 -0.79 20.61 29.18
CA ILE A 175 -1.54 19.84 30.19
C ILE A 175 -1.47 20.51 31.57
N ARG A 176 -0.33 21.08 31.95
CA ARG A 176 -0.17 21.81 33.22
C ARG A 176 -1.11 23.00 33.32
N ASP A 177 -1.25 23.76 32.24
CA ASP A 177 -2.07 24.96 32.20
C ASP A 177 -3.56 24.62 32.29
N LEU A 178 -3.96 23.43 31.81
CA LEU A 178 -5.31 22.88 31.97
C LEU A 178 -5.53 22.23 33.36
N SER A 179 -4.54 21.53 33.90
CA SER A 179 -4.62 20.86 35.20
C SER A 179 -3.24 20.62 35.84
N GLN A 180 -2.96 21.36 36.91
CA GLN A 180 -1.67 21.29 37.62
C GLN A 180 -1.35 19.89 38.21
N ASN A 181 -2.37 19.10 38.54
CA ASN A 181 -2.21 17.76 39.13
C ASN A 181 -1.98 16.65 38.08
N ALA A 182 -2.17 16.92 36.78
CA ALA A 182 -2.08 15.92 35.71
C ALA A 182 -0.67 15.76 35.11
N VAL A 183 0.25 16.71 35.38
CA VAL A 183 1.60 16.77 34.79
C VAL A 183 2.52 15.67 35.32
N SER A 184 2.49 15.42 36.63
CA SER A 184 3.32 14.37 37.24
C SER A 184 2.97 12.99 36.68
N ILE A 185 1.68 12.73 36.43
CA ILE A 185 1.19 11.45 35.91
C ILE A 185 1.57 11.26 34.43
N THR A 186 1.54 12.33 33.63
CA THR A 186 1.88 12.28 32.20
C THR A 186 3.38 12.17 31.98
N ASN A 187 4.19 12.92 32.74
CA ASN A 187 5.65 12.84 32.68
C ASN A 187 6.21 11.52 33.24
N LEU A 188 5.68 11.01 34.37
CA LEU A 188 6.09 9.69 34.92
C LEU A 188 5.80 8.53 33.96
N ARG A 189 4.86 8.72 33.01
CA ARG A 189 4.51 7.73 31.98
C ARG A 189 5.18 7.98 30.63
N GLY A 190 6.11 8.93 30.55
CA GLY A 190 6.89 9.16 29.33
C GLY A 190 6.17 9.92 28.23
N PHE A 191 5.01 10.54 28.50
CA PHE A 191 4.29 11.38 27.54
C PHE A 191 4.82 12.82 27.46
N ASN A 192 6.14 12.99 27.55
CA ASN A 192 6.82 14.28 27.30
C ASN A 192 7.00 14.50 25.79
N TRP A 193 5.92 14.27 25.03
CA TRP A 193 5.88 14.37 23.58
C TRP A 193 5.85 15.84 23.15
N PHE A 194 6.25 16.08 21.90
CA PHE A 194 6.08 17.34 21.19
C PHE A 194 6.72 18.54 21.90
N ARG A 195 7.98 18.39 22.31
CA ARG A 195 8.76 19.46 22.96
C ARG A 195 9.26 20.50 21.95
N THR A 196 8.33 21.27 21.38
CA THR A 196 8.63 22.36 20.44
C THR A 196 9.67 23.34 21.00
N ILE A 197 9.63 23.62 22.31
CA ILE A 197 10.54 24.54 23.00
C ILE A 197 12.02 24.13 22.93
N ASP A 198 12.29 22.83 22.78
CA ASP A 198 13.64 22.31 22.65
C ASP A 198 14.18 22.46 21.22
N LEU A 199 13.30 22.52 20.22
CA LEU A 199 13.64 22.47 18.80
C LEU A 199 13.56 23.82 18.10
N ILE A 200 12.71 24.74 18.60
CA ILE A 200 12.34 25.96 17.88
C ILE A 200 13.51 26.90 17.61
N ALA A 201 14.56 26.84 18.42
CA ALA A 201 15.78 27.63 18.24
C ALA A 201 16.66 27.12 17.08
N ASP A 202 16.54 25.83 16.74
CA ASP A 202 17.34 25.18 15.69
C ASP A 202 16.68 25.25 14.31
N VAL A 203 15.40 25.65 14.23
CA VAL A 203 14.70 25.85 12.96
C VAL A 203 15.39 26.94 12.13
N PRO A 204 16.00 26.58 10.98
CA PRO A 204 16.89 27.47 10.23
C PRO A 204 16.14 28.49 9.36
N CYS A 205 14.91 28.19 8.95
CA CYS A 205 14.07 29.10 8.18
C CYS A 205 13.40 30.18 9.08
N PRO A 206 12.88 31.27 8.48
CA PRO A 206 12.01 32.21 9.18
C PRO A 206 10.79 31.51 9.79
N VAL A 207 10.37 31.96 10.97
CA VAL A 207 9.20 31.43 11.68
C VAL A 207 8.14 32.51 11.82
N VAL A 208 6.88 32.17 11.51
CA VAL A 208 5.70 32.93 11.90
C VAL A 208 5.04 32.26 13.09
N LEU A 209 4.77 33.05 14.12
CA LEU A 209 3.99 32.68 15.28
C LEU A 209 2.66 33.44 15.25
N GLN A 210 1.54 32.73 15.10
CA GLN A 210 0.20 33.29 15.12
C GLN A 210 -0.60 32.75 16.32
N HIS A 211 -1.25 33.62 17.10
CA HIS A 211 -2.01 33.19 18.27
C HIS A 211 -3.13 34.19 18.63
N GLY A 212 -4.24 33.71 19.21
CA GLY A 212 -5.31 34.56 19.74
C GLY A 212 -5.14 34.89 21.22
N THR A 213 -5.53 36.09 21.68
CA THR A 213 -5.35 36.49 23.09
C THR A 213 -6.28 35.76 24.07
N PHE A 214 -7.41 35.22 23.60
CA PHE A 214 -8.41 34.50 24.40
C PHE A 214 -8.39 32.98 24.12
N ASP A 215 -7.22 32.44 23.77
CA ASP A 215 -7.06 31.00 23.63
C ASP A 215 -7.09 30.33 25.02
N THR A 216 -8.18 29.61 25.28
CA THR A 216 -8.42 28.88 26.53
C THR A 216 -7.88 27.46 26.50
N ASN A 217 -7.43 26.96 25.34
CA ASN A 217 -6.90 25.61 25.18
C ASN A 217 -5.38 25.61 25.31
N ILE A 218 -4.73 26.59 24.69
CA ILE A 218 -3.29 26.80 24.75
C ILE A 218 -3.07 28.26 25.08
N ASN A 219 -2.48 28.56 26.23
CA ASN A 219 -2.27 29.95 26.61
C ASN A 219 -1.29 30.64 25.64
N VAL A 220 -1.56 31.89 25.28
CA VAL A 220 -0.69 32.70 24.42
C VAL A 220 0.75 32.83 24.96
N SER A 221 0.97 32.67 26.27
CA SER A 221 2.28 32.61 26.91
C SER A 221 3.25 31.65 26.20
N HIS A 222 2.78 30.48 25.77
CA HIS A 222 3.61 29.53 25.03
C HIS A 222 4.23 30.13 23.78
N THR A 223 3.51 31.01 23.09
CA THR A 223 4.03 31.68 21.89
C THR A 223 5.13 32.67 22.24
N TYR A 224 4.93 33.43 23.33
CA TYR A 224 5.95 34.34 23.83
C TYR A 224 7.19 33.59 24.31
N ASP A 225 7.03 32.44 24.95
CA ASP A 225 8.14 31.59 25.39
C ASP A 225 8.94 31.03 24.20
N LEU A 226 8.25 30.53 23.16
CA LEU A 226 8.90 30.05 21.93
C LEU A 226 9.64 31.19 21.19
N LYS A 227 9.03 32.37 21.13
CA LYS A 227 9.68 33.56 20.55
C LYS A 227 10.92 33.94 21.36
N ALA A 228 10.80 34.04 22.68
CA ALA A 228 11.90 34.40 23.57
C ALA A 228 13.05 33.38 23.48
N LYS A 229 12.74 32.09 23.32
CA LYS A 229 13.73 31.03 23.10
C LYS A 229 14.50 31.25 21.80
N ARG A 230 13.83 31.61 20.70
CA ARG A 230 14.49 31.94 19.42
C ARG A 230 15.32 33.22 19.51
N ASP A 231 14.77 34.27 20.13
CA ASP A 231 15.46 35.57 20.26
C ASP A 231 16.75 35.46 21.10
N ARG A 232 16.75 34.60 22.12
CA ARG A 232 17.90 34.35 23.01
C ARG A 232 18.85 33.27 22.50
N SER A 233 18.57 32.67 21.35
CA SER A 233 19.46 31.68 20.74
C SER A 233 20.82 32.31 20.40
N PRO A 234 21.95 31.57 20.47
CA PRO A 234 23.25 32.07 20.00
C PRO A 234 23.23 32.54 18.53
N HIS A 235 22.31 32.01 17.73
CA HIS A 235 22.11 32.40 16.34
C HIS A 235 20.65 32.80 16.11
N PRO A 236 20.23 34.01 16.52
CA PRO A 236 18.85 34.44 16.37
C PRO A 236 18.43 34.41 14.90
N ARG A 237 17.28 33.80 14.65
CA ARG A 237 16.67 33.71 13.32
C ARG A 237 15.41 34.56 13.27
N VAL A 238 15.04 34.97 12.06
CA VAL A 238 13.85 35.80 11.85
C VAL A 238 12.62 35.10 12.44
N THR A 239 11.89 35.85 13.26
CA THR A 239 10.66 35.39 13.91
C THR A 239 9.62 36.51 13.83
N TYR A 240 8.52 36.26 13.15
CA TYR A 240 7.39 37.18 13.03
C TYR A 240 6.30 36.78 14.02
N LEU A 241 5.70 37.77 14.69
CA LEU A 241 4.66 37.54 15.67
C LEU A 241 3.36 38.22 15.22
N TYR A 242 2.28 37.46 15.16
CA TYR A 242 0.94 37.90 14.81
C TYR A 242 -0.04 37.51 15.92
N ILE A 243 -0.40 38.45 16.77
CA ILE A 243 -1.35 38.23 17.87
C ILE A 243 -2.73 38.78 17.46
N GLU A 244 -3.75 37.93 17.51
CA GLU A 244 -5.12 38.28 17.19
C GLU A 244 -5.92 38.60 18.46
N GLU A 245 -6.23 39.88 18.66
CA GLU A 245 -6.98 40.34 19.83
C GLU A 245 -8.41 39.76 19.86
N GLY A 246 -8.81 39.22 21.01
CA GLY A 246 -10.15 38.66 21.25
C GLY A 246 -10.44 37.33 20.55
N LYS A 247 -9.46 36.74 19.85
CA LYS A 247 -9.58 35.41 19.25
C LYS A 247 -9.12 34.32 20.22
N GLY A 248 -9.73 33.15 20.14
CA GLY A 248 -9.33 31.93 20.84
C GLY A 248 -8.92 30.81 19.87
N HIS A 249 -8.78 29.59 20.41
CA HIS A 249 -8.14 28.45 19.72
C HIS A 249 -8.76 28.11 18.35
N ASN A 250 -10.09 28.16 18.29
CA ASN A 250 -10.86 27.64 17.16
C ASN A 250 -11.35 28.71 16.19
N ASN A 251 -11.04 29.99 16.42
CA ASN A 251 -11.59 31.11 15.62
C ASN A 251 -10.54 32.13 15.14
N LEU A 252 -9.25 31.71 15.02
CA LEU A 252 -8.22 32.47 14.32
C LEU A 252 -8.68 32.85 12.90
N SER A 253 -8.23 34.01 12.41
CA SER A 253 -8.63 34.50 11.10
C SER A 253 -7.87 33.79 9.98
N ARG A 254 -8.60 33.01 9.17
CA ARG A 254 -8.07 32.47 7.90
C ARG A 254 -7.62 33.58 6.93
N ASN A 255 -8.22 34.78 7.01
CA ASN A 255 -7.82 35.93 6.18
C ASN A 255 -6.47 36.49 6.63
N LEU A 256 -6.18 36.45 7.93
CA LEU A 256 -4.87 36.82 8.44
C LEU A 256 -3.81 35.83 7.95
N LEU A 257 -4.08 34.53 7.97
CA LEU A 257 -3.16 33.54 7.39
C LEU A 257 -2.87 33.82 5.90
N VAL A 258 -3.92 34.12 5.10
CA VAL A 258 -3.73 34.53 3.69
C VAL A 258 -2.84 35.77 3.58
N THR A 259 -3.04 36.76 4.45
CA THR A 259 -2.26 38.00 4.46
C THR A 259 -0.80 37.73 4.81
N ILE A 260 -0.55 36.94 5.86
CA ILE A 260 0.78 36.48 6.26
C ILE A 260 1.50 35.81 5.08
N LEU A 261 0.83 34.87 4.41
CA LEU A 261 1.42 34.14 3.28
C LEU A 261 1.78 35.08 2.13
N LYS A 262 0.92 36.06 1.80
CA LYS A 262 1.21 37.06 0.76
C LYS A 262 2.34 38.01 1.14
N GLU A 263 2.41 38.42 2.39
CA GLU A 263 3.44 39.35 2.87
C GLU A 263 4.82 38.70 2.95
N LYS A 264 4.88 37.40 3.31
CA LYS A 264 6.15 36.72 3.59
C LYS A 264 6.69 35.91 2.42
N LEU A 265 5.86 35.60 1.42
CA LEU A 265 6.27 34.84 0.25
C LEU A 265 6.40 35.77 -0.95
N ASP A 266 7.62 36.07 -1.37
CA ASP A 266 7.88 36.78 -2.62
C ASP A 266 7.89 35.79 -3.79
N GLY A 267 6.77 35.75 -4.51
CA GLY A 267 6.60 34.92 -5.71
C GLY A 267 6.66 35.69 -7.02
N ALA A 268 6.78 37.02 -7.00
CA ALA A 268 6.53 37.85 -8.19
C ALA A 268 7.57 37.62 -9.31
N THR A 269 8.81 37.30 -8.92
CA THR A 269 9.92 37.01 -9.85
C THR A 269 10.09 35.51 -10.13
N LEU A 270 9.36 34.66 -9.41
CA LEU A 270 9.51 33.22 -9.47
C LEU A 270 8.68 32.62 -10.61
N LYS A 271 9.28 31.73 -11.41
CA LYS A 271 8.53 30.93 -12.38
C LYS A 271 7.48 30.06 -11.68
N PRO A 272 6.30 29.83 -12.28
CA PRO A 272 5.32 28.86 -11.79
C PRO A 272 5.89 27.45 -11.60
N ILE A 273 5.40 26.75 -10.60
CA ILE A 273 5.75 25.34 -10.36
C ILE A 273 5.05 24.47 -11.40
N LYS A 274 5.82 23.57 -12.04
CA LYS A 274 5.29 22.46 -12.82
C LYS A 274 5.42 21.18 -12.01
N LEU A 275 4.28 20.58 -11.66
CA LEU A 275 4.25 19.31 -10.95
C LEU A 275 4.73 18.18 -11.86
N LEU A 276 5.46 17.22 -11.30
CA LEU A 276 5.69 15.92 -11.95
C LEU A 276 4.36 15.16 -12.10
N ASP A 277 4.33 14.11 -12.94
CA ASP A 277 3.12 13.28 -13.06
C ASP A 277 2.85 12.50 -11.77
N TYR A 278 1.85 12.99 -11.03
CA TYR A 278 1.37 12.39 -9.79
C TYR A 278 0.01 11.67 -9.96
N GLY A 279 -0.50 11.53 -11.19
CA GLY A 279 -1.81 10.92 -11.47
C GLY A 279 -1.92 9.50 -10.93
N LYS A 280 -0.82 8.75 -10.95
CA LYS A 280 -0.67 7.39 -10.40
C LYS A 280 -0.84 7.28 -8.88
N PHE A 281 -0.79 8.39 -8.14
CA PHE A 281 -1.01 8.41 -6.70
C PHE A 281 -2.44 8.81 -6.31
N LYS A 282 -3.35 9.04 -7.27
CA LYS A 282 -4.74 9.37 -6.93
C LYS A 282 -5.45 8.15 -6.35
N VAL A 283 -6.13 8.35 -5.22
CA VAL A 283 -7.02 7.35 -4.64
C VAL A 283 -8.22 7.16 -5.56
N GLN A 284 -8.56 5.91 -5.85
CA GLN A 284 -9.66 5.57 -6.75
C GLN A 284 -10.95 5.32 -5.96
N GLN A 285 -12.08 5.33 -6.67
CA GLN A 285 -13.35 4.99 -6.04
C GLN A 285 -13.35 3.51 -5.61
N PRO A 286 -14.02 3.16 -4.50
CA PRO A 286 -14.21 1.77 -4.12
C PRO A 286 -14.80 0.95 -5.28
N LEU A 287 -14.16 -0.18 -5.57
CA LEU A 287 -14.57 -1.08 -6.65
C LEU A 287 -15.64 -2.07 -6.21
N PHE A 288 -15.94 -2.19 -4.91
CA PHE A 288 -16.85 -3.22 -4.39
C PHE A 288 -18.18 -3.23 -5.14
N ASP A 289 -18.89 -2.10 -5.24
CA ASP A 289 -20.19 -2.08 -5.92
C ASP A 289 -20.08 -2.35 -7.42
N SER A 290 -18.97 -1.96 -8.06
CA SER A 290 -18.76 -2.25 -9.48
C SER A 290 -18.49 -3.74 -9.74
N LEU A 291 -17.80 -4.42 -8.82
CA LEU A 291 -17.41 -5.82 -8.94
C LEU A 291 -18.48 -6.76 -8.35
N PHE A 292 -19.17 -6.33 -7.31
CA PHE A 292 -20.03 -7.14 -6.46
C PHE A 292 -21.37 -6.46 -6.11
N GLY A 293 -21.69 -5.29 -6.69
CA GLY A 293 -22.89 -4.50 -6.37
C GLY A 293 -24.07 -4.62 -7.35
N SER A 294 -23.92 -5.29 -8.50
CA SER A 294 -25.08 -5.73 -9.31
C SER A 294 -25.91 -6.84 -8.65
N PHE A 295 -25.59 -7.19 -7.40
CA PHE A 295 -26.21 -8.23 -6.60
C PHE A 295 -27.23 -7.58 -5.67
N SER A 296 -28.38 -7.17 -6.21
CA SER A 296 -29.48 -6.64 -5.39
C SER A 296 -30.11 -7.75 -4.53
N PRO A 297 -30.27 -7.55 -3.21
CA PRO A 297 -31.28 -8.28 -2.45
C PRO A 297 -32.65 -7.77 -2.91
N GLY A 298 -33.27 -8.45 -3.88
CA GLY A 298 -34.65 -8.15 -4.30
C GLY A 298 -34.95 -8.11 -5.81
N SER A 299 -34.08 -8.57 -6.71
CA SER A 299 -34.53 -8.85 -8.08
C SER A 299 -35.46 -10.08 -8.05
N SER A 300 -36.73 -9.87 -8.40
CA SER A 300 -37.79 -10.86 -8.36
C SER A 300 -37.54 -12.03 -9.31
N ILE A 301 -36.85 -13.05 -8.82
CA ILE A 301 -37.18 -14.44 -9.10
C ILE A 301 -37.55 -15.01 -7.73
N LEU A 302 -38.78 -15.50 -7.61
CA LEU A 302 -39.40 -15.99 -6.38
C LEU A 302 -38.49 -16.97 -5.61
N THR A 303 -37.80 -16.50 -4.57
CA THR A 303 -37.28 -17.37 -3.51
C THR A 303 -37.34 -16.66 -2.15
N SER A 304 -37.83 -17.41 -1.16
CA SER A 304 -38.13 -17.06 0.24
C SER A 304 -37.04 -16.27 0.97
N PRO A 305 -37.40 -15.50 2.03
CA PRO A 305 -36.42 -14.80 2.88
C PRO A 305 -35.53 -15.83 3.60
N GLY A 306 -34.29 -15.97 3.15
CA GLY A 306 -33.31 -16.88 3.77
C GLY A 306 -32.27 -17.51 2.84
N THR A 307 -32.31 -17.32 1.52
CA THR A 307 -31.27 -17.87 0.61
C THR A 307 -30.95 -16.92 -0.55
N THR A 308 -29.80 -16.24 -0.47
CA THR A 308 -29.10 -15.60 -1.60
C THR A 308 -27.63 -15.97 -1.48
N SER A 309 -27.30 -17.24 -1.70
CA SER A 309 -25.91 -17.70 -1.70
C SER A 309 -25.42 -17.77 -3.13
N THR A 310 -24.97 -16.65 -3.69
CA THR A 310 -24.16 -16.66 -4.90
C THR A 310 -22.79 -17.26 -4.58
N THR A 311 -22.33 -18.24 -5.35
CA THR A 311 -21.00 -18.84 -5.15
C THR A 311 -19.88 -17.92 -5.65
N CYS A 312 -18.63 -18.15 -5.23
CA CYS A 312 -17.48 -17.41 -5.77
C CYS A 312 -17.38 -17.55 -7.31
N SER A 313 -17.78 -18.70 -7.86
CA SER A 313 -17.79 -18.96 -9.30
C SER A 313 -18.85 -18.12 -10.02
N GLU A 314 -20.04 -17.97 -9.44
CA GLU A 314 -21.11 -17.12 -9.99
C GLU A 314 -20.72 -15.64 -10.01
N ALA A 315 -19.94 -15.17 -9.02
CA ALA A 315 -19.41 -13.82 -9.03
C ALA A 315 -18.46 -13.57 -10.22
N ILE A 316 -17.58 -14.54 -10.54
CA ILE A 316 -16.69 -14.48 -11.70
C ILE A 316 -17.49 -14.48 -13.01
N VAL A 317 -18.49 -15.36 -13.14
CA VAL A 317 -19.37 -15.40 -14.32
C VAL A 317 -20.09 -14.07 -14.53
N SER A 318 -20.49 -13.39 -13.44
CA SER A 318 -21.10 -12.07 -13.53
C SER A 318 -20.14 -11.03 -14.14
N TRP A 319 -18.85 -11.07 -13.83
CA TRP A 319 -17.85 -10.17 -14.43
C TRP A 319 -17.74 -10.36 -15.95
N GLU A 320 -17.80 -11.62 -16.42
CA GLU A 320 -17.77 -11.94 -17.85
C GLU A 320 -18.99 -11.37 -18.58
N GLN A 321 -20.18 -11.49 -17.98
CA GLN A 321 -21.43 -10.98 -18.54
C GLN A 321 -21.49 -9.46 -18.66
N GLN A 322 -20.76 -8.74 -17.80
CA GLN A 322 -20.66 -7.28 -17.86
C GLN A 322 -19.76 -6.77 -19.01
N ALA A 323 -19.23 -7.67 -19.85
CA ALA A 323 -18.45 -7.35 -21.06
C ALA A 323 -17.19 -6.50 -20.83
N TRP A 324 -16.50 -6.75 -19.71
CA TRP A 324 -15.22 -6.09 -19.41
C TRP A 324 -14.13 -6.57 -20.37
N ARG A 325 -13.42 -5.64 -21.02
CA ARG A 325 -12.35 -5.96 -21.97
C ARG A 325 -10.98 -5.65 -21.39
N ILE A 326 -10.01 -6.54 -21.60
CA ILE A 326 -8.65 -6.41 -21.04
C ILE A 326 -8.00 -5.07 -21.45
N ARG A 327 -8.10 -4.68 -22.72
CA ARG A 327 -7.49 -3.44 -23.25
C ARG A 327 -7.91 -2.16 -22.53
N ASP A 328 -9.10 -2.11 -21.95
CA ASP A 328 -9.65 -0.90 -21.31
C ASP A 328 -8.90 -0.57 -20.00
N TYR A 329 -8.13 -1.53 -19.48
CA TYR A 329 -7.40 -1.46 -18.22
C TYR A 329 -5.89 -1.52 -18.42
N VAL A 330 -5.36 -2.38 -19.31
CA VAL A 330 -3.89 -2.62 -19.40
C VAL A 330 -3.11 -1.47 -20.07
N PHE A 331 -3.73 -0.70 -20.97
CA PHE A 331 -3.07 0.43 -21.64
C PHE A 331 -3.08 1.74 -20.84
N LYS A 332 -3.82 1.78 -19.72
CA LYS A 332 -3.93 2.95 -18.85
C LYS A 332 -3.40 2.60 -17.49
N ARG A 333 -2.23 3.13 -17.15
CA ARG A 333 -1.53 2.82 -15.89
C ARG A 333 -2.45 2.93 -14.70
N GLU A 334 -3.14 4.05 -14.57
CA GLU A 334 -4.06 4.36 -13.49
C GLU A 334 -5.30 3.44 -13.43
N ARG A 335 -5.60 2.66 -14.47
CA ARG A 335 -6.71 1.69 -14.50
C ARG A 335 -6.28 0.25 -14.31
N LEU A 336 -4.99 -0.06 -14.41
CA LEU A 336 -4.48 -1.42 -14.25
C LEU A 336 -4.88 -2.01 -12.88
N HIS A 337 -4.93 -1.19 -11.83
CA HIS A 337 -5.31 -1.62 -10.48
C HIS A 337 -6.68 -2.30 -10.42
N ILE A 338 -7.61 -1.96 -11.33
CA ILE A 338 -8.95 -2.56 -11.39
C ILE A 338 -8.83 -4.05 -11.74
N LEU A 339 -8.09 -4.35 -12.81
CA LEU A 339 -7.82 -5.71 -13.26
C LEU A 339 -7.09 -6.51 -12.18
N LEU A 340 -6.08 -5.91 -11.55
CA LEU A 340 -5.35 -6.52 -10.44
C LEU A 340 -6.26 -6.81 -9.25
N THR A 341 -7.17 -5.90 -8.90
CA THR A 341 -8.10 -6.06 -7.77
C THR A 341 -9.05 -7.24 -8.02
N MET A 342 -9.63 -7.34 -9.22
CA MET A 342 -10.46 -8.49 -9.62
C MET A 342 -9.69 -9.81 -9.50
N SER A 343 -8.48 -9.83 -10.04
CA SER A 343 -7.62 -11.01 -10.04
C SER A 343 -7.24 -11.46 -8.63
N VAL A 344 -6.80 -10.53 -7.78
CA VAL A 344 -6.41 -10.82 -6.39
C VAL A 344 -7.62 -11.23 -5.55
N CYS A 345 -8.79 -10.60 -5.71
CA CYS A 345 -10.02 -11.02 -5.03
C CYS A 345 -10.41 -12.45 -5.40
N SER A 346 -10.41 -12.78 -6.71
CA SER A 346 -10.67 -14.16 -7.17
C SER A 346 -9.66 -15.15 -6.62
N PHE A 347 -8.37 -14.82 -6.68
CA PHE A 347 -7.29 -15.62 -6.13
C PHE A 347 -7.46 -15.85 -4.62
N ALA A 348 -7.80 -14.82 -3.85
CA ALA A 348 -7.99 -14.90 -2.40
C ALA A 348 -9.18 -15.79 -2.03
N MET A 349 -10.30 -15.68 -2.75
CA MET A 349 -11.47 -16.55 -2.55
C MET A 349 -11.13 -18.01 -2.83
N ARG A 350 -10.36 -18.30 -3.89
CA ARG A 350 -9.87 -19.65 -4.20
C ARG A 350 -8.92 -20.19 -3.13
N CYS A 351 -8.01 -19.34 -2.64
CA CYS A 351 -7.12 -19.68 -1.54
C CYS A 351 -7.91 -20.03 -0.28
N ALA A 352 -9.02 -19.36 0.00
CA ALA A 352 -9.83 -19.64 1.19
C ALA A 352 -10.40 -21.06 1.19
N LEU A 353 -10.94 -21.52 0.07
CA LEU A 353 -11.43 -22.89 -0.08
C LEU A 353 -10.30 -23.92 0.14
N HIS A 354 -9.16 -23.72 -0.52
CA HIS A 354 -8.03 -24.65 -0.42
C HIS A 354 -7.37 -24.62 0.96
N TRP A 355 -7.34 -23.46 1.62
CA TRP A 355 -6.84 -23.34 2.99
C TRP A 355 -7.69 -24.17 3.94
N GLN A 356 -9.01 -24.13 3.81
CA GLN A 356 -9.90 -24.93 4.66
C GLN A 356 -9.73 -26.43 4.42
N LEU A 357 -9.59 -26.88 3.16
CA LEU A 357 -9.27 -28.27 2.83
C LEU A 357 -7.93 -28.70 3.44
N TYR A 358 -6.88 -27.88 3.28
CA TYR A 358 -5.56 -28.13 3.89
C TYR A 358 -5.66 -28.26 5.42
N CYS A 359 -6.39 -27.36 6.09
CA CYS A 359 -6.55 -27.39 7.54
C CYS A 359 -7.34 -28.61 8.01
N HIS A 360 -8.36 -29.01 7.25
CA HIS A 360 -9.15 -30.20 7.53
C HIS A 360 -8.28 -31.46 7.44
N LEU A 361 -7.60 -31.67 6.30
CA LEU A 361 -6.75 -32.84 6.09
C LEU A 361 -5.59 -32.90 7.09
N HIS A 362 -4.93 -31.77 7.36
CA HIS A 362 -3.91 -31.69 8.39
C HIS A 362 -4.46 -32.14 9.75
N LYS A 363 -5.66 -31.70 10.14
CA LYS A 363 -6.28 -32.09 11.41
C LYS A 363 -6.64 -33.59 11.44
N VAL A 364 -7.23 -34.11 10.39
CA VAL A 364 -7.61 -35.54 10.28
C VAL A 364 -6.38 -36.42 10.45
N HIS A 365 -5.31 -36.13 9.72
CA HIS A 365 -4.11 -36.95 9.67
C HIS A 365 -3.24 -36.81 10.92
N THR A 366 -3.11 -35.60 11.48
CA THR A 366 -2.37 -35.41 12.76
C THR A 366 -3.07 -36.04 13.97
N VAL A 367 -4.40 -36.12 13.98
CA VAL A 367 -5.16 -36.81 15.05
C VAL A 367 -5.03 -38.34 14.91
N SER A 368 -4.97 -38.85 13.68
CA SER A 368 -4.79 -40.28 13.41
C SER A 368 -3.40 -40.80 13.83
N GLU A 369 -2.36 -39.99 13.69
CA GLU A 369 -0.97 -40.35 14.01
C GLU A 369 -0.54 -40.07 15.46
N ALA A 370 -1.39 -39.46 16.31
CA ALA A 370 -1.10 -39.35 17.73
C ALA A 370 -0.94 -40.72 18.45
N ALA A 371 -1.25 -41.83 17.76
CA ALA A 371 -1.00 -43.21 18.18
C ALA A 371 0.36 -43.79 17.73
N SER A 372 1.14 -43.12 16.87
CA SER A 372 2.43 -43.58 16.36
C SER A 372 3.43 -42.41 16.24
N LEU A 373 4.43 -42.41 17.13
CA LEU A 373 5.46 -41.39 17.32
C LEU A 373 6.17 -40.87 16.03
N GLU A 374 6.55 -39.59 16.09
CA GLU A 374 7.68 -38.92 15.39
C GLU A 374 7.53 -38.31 13.97
N VAL A 375 6.42 -37.67 13.62
CA VAL A 375 6.42 -36.66 12.51
C VAL A 375 6.06 -35.28 13.02
N GLY A 376 7.08 -34.60 13.55
CA GLY A 376 7.03 -33.24 14.07
C GLY A 376 7.11 -32.15 12.98
N GLU A 377 6.28 -32.21 11.94
CA GLU A 377 6.17 -31.08 11.02
C GLU A 377 5.10 -30.08 11.48
N ARG A 378 5.52 -28.85 11.78
CA ARG A 378 4.59 -27.78 12.15
C ARG A 378 3.71 -27.40 10.96
N ARG A 379 2.40 -27.28 11.20
CA ARG A 379 1.41 -26.73 10.26
C ARG A 379 1.96 -25.49 9.54
N CYS A 380 1.79 -25.44 8.22
CA CYS A 380 2.16 -24.29 7.40
C CYS A 380 1.43 -23.04 7.88
N SER A 381 2.13 -21.91 7.97
CA SER A 381 1.47 -20.62 8.24
C SER A 381 0.60 -20.22 7.04
N MET A 382 -0.45 -19.44 7.29
CA MET A 382 -1.30 -18.93 6.20
C MET A 382 -0.51 -18.07 5.20
N SER A 383 0.54 -17.35 5.66
CA SER A 383 1.40 -16.54 4.75
C SER A 383 2.13 -17.45 3.78
N ALA A 384 2.76 -18.50 4.29
CA ALA A 384 3.45 -19.47 3.47
C ALA A 384 2.46 -20.21 2.55
N PHE A 385 1.23 -20.47 3.00
CA PHE A 385 0.19 -21.06 2.16
C PHE A 385 -0.21 -20.15 0.97
N VAL A 386 -0.43 -18.86 1.21
CA VAL A 386 -0.74 -17.88 0.14
C VAL A 386 0.40 -17.80 -0.88
N LEU A 387 1.65 -17.75 -0.42
CA LEU A 387 2.81 -17.74 -1.31
C LEU A 387 2.99 -19.07 -2.06
N ASN A 388 2.62 -20.20 -1.44
CA ASN A 388 2.55 -21.50 -2.11
C ASN A 388 1.54 -21.48 -3.25
N CYS A 389 0.35 -20.92 -3.02
CA CYS A 389 -0.65 -20.74 -4.06
C CYS A 389 -0.10 -19.90 -5.22
N CYS A 390 0.62 -18.81 -4.96
CA CYS A 390 1.28 -18.03 -6.02
C CYS A 390 2.35 -18.86 -6.76
N ALA A 391 3.16 -19.61 -6.01
CA ALA A 391 4.21 -20.46 -6.56
C ALA A 391 3.64 -21.53 -7.51
N GLN A 392 2.52 -22.15 -7.15
CA GLN A 392 1.93 -23.24 -7.92
C GLN A 392 0.98 -22.75 -9.02
N TRP A 393 0.09 -21.81 -8.70
CA TRP A 393 -1.01 -21.38 -9.58
C TRP A 393 -0.64 -20.18 -10.44
N GLY A 394 0.55 -19.61 -10.26
CA GLY A 394 0.89 -18.29 -10.79
C GLY A 394 0.39 -17.17 -9.88
N SER A 395 1.12 -16.07 -9.87
CA SER A 395 0.74 -14.90 -9.09
C SER A 395 -0.45 -14.20 -9.76
N PRO A 396 -1.46 -13.71 -9.02
CA PRO A 396 -2.53 -12.91 -9.60
C PRO A 396 -2.03 -11.59 -10.18
N LEU A 397 -0.80 -11.18 -9.83
CA LEU A 397 -0.12 -9.99 -10.33
C LEU A 397 0.87 -10.28 -11.46
N GLY A 398 0.82 -11.49 -12.04
CA GLY A 398 1.74 -11.96 -13.05
C GLY A 398 1.15 -12.10 -14.44
N ILE A 399 2.03 -12.08 -15.43
CA ILE A 399 1.80 -12.49 -16.81
C ILE A 399 2.46 -13.85 -17.01
N HIS A 400 1.69 -14.82 -17.46
CA HIS A 400 2.13 -16.19 -17.64
C HIS A 400 1.77 -16.72 -19.03
N VAL A 401 2.59 -17.65 -19.52
CA VAL A 401 2.27 -18.49 -20.66
C VAL A 401 1.81 -19.85 -20.13
N LEU A 402 0.65 -20.32 -20.59
CA LEU A 402 0.13 -21.62 -20.21
C LEU A 402 0.74 -22.71 -21.10
N LEU A 403 1.41 -23.68 -20.48
CA LEU A 403 2.02 -24.80 -21.17
C LEU A 403 1.23 -26.08 -20.87
N ASP A 404 0.41 -26.52 -21.83
CA ASP A 404 -0.40 -27.74 -21.74
C ASP A 404 -0.36 -28.51 -23.07
N LYS A 405 -0.48 -29.84 -23.03
CA LYS A 405 -0.50 -30.74 -24.19
C LYS A 405 -1.68 -30.48 -25.13
N LEU A 406 -2.71 -29.81 -24.65
CA LEU A 406 -3.87 -29.41 -25.47
C LEU A 406 -3.54 -28.29 -26.47
N HIS A 407 -2.45 -27.56 -26.26
CA HIS A 407 -2.06 -26.45 -27.12
C HIS A 407 -0.97 -26.87 -28.11
N THR A 408 -1.04 -26.35 -29.33
CA THR A 408 -0.09 -26.67 -30.40
C THR A 408 1.07 -25.68 -30.46
N HIS A 409 0.87 -24.48 -29.93
CA HIS A 409 1.84 -23.40 -29.88
C HIS A 409 1.81 -22.75 -28.49
N PRO A 410 2.96 -22.34 -27.92
CA PRO A 410 3.00 -21.83 -26.56
C PRO A 410 2.21 -20.52 -26.36
N LEU A 411 2.07 -19.70 -27.41
CA LEU A 411 1.25 -18.49 -27.38
C LEU A 411 -0.24 -18.73 -27.70
N ASP A 412 -0.69 -19.99 -27.74
CA ASP A 412 -2.11 -20.29 -27.94
C ASP A 412 -2.99 -19.73 -26.82
N LEU A 413 -2.45 -19.69 -25.59
CA LEU A 413 -3.14 -19.15 -24.41
C LEU A 413 -2.16 -18.49 -23.44
N MET A 414 -2.41 -17.22 -23.11
CA MET A 414 -1.70 -16.51 -22.05
C MET A 414 -2.63 -16.18 -20.89
N VAL A 415 -2.05 -15.98 -19.71
CA VAL A 415 -2.74 -15.51 -18.51
C VAL A 415 -2.17 -14.13 -18.15
N LEU A 416 -2.92 -13.07 -18.41
CA LEU A 416 -2.58 -11.69 -18.07
C LEU A 416 -3.26 -11.30 -16.77
N PHE A 417 -2.49 -11.18 -15.69
CA PHE A 417 -3.01 -10.82 -14.36
C PHE A 417 -4.21 -11.68 -13.96
N GLY A 418 -4.07 -13.01 -14.08
CA GLY A 418 -5.14 -13.98 -13.81
C GLY A 418 -6.21 -14.11 -14.91
N CYS A 419 -6.15 -13.35 -16.01
CA CYS A 419 -7.15 -13.36 -17.08
C CYS A 419 -6.68 -14.10 -18.33
N TYR A 420 -7.48 -14.97 -18.91
CA TYR A 420 -7.15 -15.69 -20.14
C TYR A 420 -7.21 -14.77 -21.37
N ILE A 421 -6.20 -14.89 -22.23
CA ILE A 421 -6.19 -14.31 -23.56
C ILE A 421 -5.73 -15.34 -24.59
N GLY A 422 -6.62 -15.64 -25.53
CA GLY A 422 -6.34 -16.58 -26.62
C GLY A 422 -5.50 -15.92 -27.71
N ARG A 423 -4.79 -16.73 -28.49
CA ARG A 423 -3.93 -16.25 -29.59
C ARG A 423 -4.58 -15.29 -30.57
N GLN A 424 -5.86 -15.46 -30.86
CA GLN A 424 -6.58 -14.61 -31.80
C GLN A 424 -6.83 -13.20 -31.24
N ASP A 425 -6.91 -13.08 -29.91
CA ASP A 425 -7.17 -11.82 -29.22
C ASP A 425 -5.89 -11.11 -28.75
N LEU A 426 -4.75 -11.81 -28.76
CA LEU A 426 -3.46 -11.33 -28.26
C LEU A 426 -3.03 -9.98 -28.87
N GLU A 427 -3.32 -9.77 -30.16
CA GLU A 427 -2.94 -8.55 -30.89
C GLU A 427 -3.76 -7.33 -30.48
N TYR A 428 -5.05 -7.52 -30.13
CA TYR A 428 -5.99 -6.43 -29.88
C TYR A 428 -6.37 -6.27 -28.41
N MET A 429 -6.05 -7.25 -27.55
CA MET A 429 -6.43 -7.28 -26.13
C MET A 429 -7.94 -7.09 -25.91
N ASP A 430 -8.75 -7.47 -26.91
CA ASP A 430 -10.20 -7.26 -26.94
C ASP A 430 -10.99 -8.40 -26.26
N ALA A 431 -10.29 -9.44 -25.79
CA ALA A 431 -10.89 -10.56 -25.08
C ALA A 431 -11.65 -10.10 -23.82
N PRO A 432 -12.80 -10.73 -23.50
CA PRO A 432 -13.47 -10.53 -22.23
C PRO A 432 -12.55 -10.97 -21.08
N ILE A 433 -12.73 -10.36 -19.91
CA ILE A 433 -12.02 -10.76 -18.69
C ILE A 433 -12.58 -12.12 -18.21
N THR A 434 -11.96 -13.21 -18.64
CA THR A 434 -12.20 -14.56 -18.12
C THR A 434 -11.08 -14.95 -17.16
N ILE A 435 -11.40 -15.25 -15.90
CA ILE A 435 -10.39 -15.60 -14.89
C ILE A 435 -9.95 -17.06 -15.02
N ALA A 436 -8.64 -17.28 -15.01
CA ALA A 436 -8.04 -18.59 -15.24
C ALA A 436 -8.07 -19.51 -14.02
N ASP A 437 -8.54 -20.75 -14.22
CA ASP A 437 -8.25 -21.86 -13.30
C ASP A 437 -6.96 -22.58 -13.70
N THR A 438 -5.91 -22.30 -12.93
CA THR A 438 -4.53 -22.76 -13.17
C THR A 438 -4.05 -23.79 -12.14
N THR A 439 -4.92 -24.28 -11.26
CA THR A 439 -4.55 -25.13 -10.11
C THR A 439 -3.75 -26.39 -10.47
N SER A 440 -3.93 -26.91 -11.69
CA SER A 440 -3.28 -28.13 -12.18
C SER A 440 -2.37 -27.95 -13.40
N ARG A 441 -2.15 -26.71 -13.86
CA ARG A 441 -1.49 -26.44 -15.14
C ARG A 441 -0.09 -25.87 -14.98
N ALA A 442 0.80 -26.25 -15.90
CA ALA A 442 2.16 -25.73 -15.90
C ALA A 442 2.20 -24.31 -16.48
N LEU A 443 2.66 -23.35 -15.68
CA LEU A 443 2.78 -21.95 -16.05
C LEU A 443 4.24 -21.54 -16.16
N LEU A 444 4.61 -20.92 -17.28
CA LEU A 444 5.85 -20.18 -17.41
C LEU A 444 5.59 -18.72 -17.06
N THR A 445 6.27 -18.20 -16.03
CA THR A 445 6.15 -16.79 -15.65
C THR A 445 6.98 -15.92 -16.59
N VAL A 446 6.34 -14.95 -17.24
CA VAL A 446 6.97 -13.97 -18.13
C VAL A 446 7.44 -12.76 -17.33
N VAL A 447 6.52 -12.12 -16.63
CA VAL A 447 6.79 -10.96 -15.78
C VAL A 447 5.80 -10.94 -14.63
N GLU A 448 6.20 -10.44 -13.47
CA GLU A 448 5.36 -10.37 -12.29
C GLU A 448 5.57 -9.06 -11.53
N LEU A 449 4.49 -8.38 -11.13
CA LEU A 449 4.61 -7.35 -10.11
C LEU A 449 4.84 -8.02 -8.75
N ALA A 450 5.80 -7.53 -7.98
CA ALA A 450 6.17 -8.16 -6.71
C ALA A 450 4.96 -8.37 -5.79
N PHE A 451 4.80 -9.59 -5.28
CA PHE A 451 3.73 -9.92 -4.35
C PHE A 451 4.15 -9.54 -2.93
N THR A 452 3.91 -8.28 -2.56
CA THR A 452 4.46 -7.68 -1.33
C THR A 452 3.94 -8.35 -0.04
N PRO A 453 4.66 -8.22 1.08
CA PRO A 453 4.17 -8.68 2.38
C PRO A 453 2.82 -8.06 2.79
N SER A 454 2.58 -6.80 2.42
CA SER A 454 1.32 -6.09 2.70
C SER A 454 0.17 -6.65 1.85
N MET A 455 0.41 -6.93 0.56
CA MET A 455 -0.54 -7.66 -0.30
C MET A 455 -0.86 -9.05 0.27
N CYS A 456 0.14 -9.80 0.71
CA CYS A 456 -0.07 -11.10 1.35
C CYS A 456 -0.95 -10.99 2.60
N LYS A 457 -0.74 -9.98 3.45
CA LYS A 457 -1.60 -9.73 4.63
C LYS A 457 -3.03 -9.37 4.24
N ALA A 458 -3.23 -8.63 3.16
CA ALA A 458 -4.57 -8.32 2.65
C ALA A 458 -5.32 -9.59 2.24
N VAL A 459 -4.67 -10.45 1.45
CA VAL A 459 -5.22 -11.75 1.05
C VAL A 459 -5.50 -12.65 2.26
N GLN A 460 -4.65 -12.64 3.29
CA GLN A 460 -4.89 -13.38 4.53
C GLN A 460 -6.14 -12.94 5.27
N ARG A 461 -6.43 -11.62 5.30
CA ARG A 461 -7.64 -11.11 5.93
C ARG A 461 -8.90 -11.59 5.20
N VAL A 462 -8.86 -11.62 3.86
CA VAL A 462 -9.91 -12.23 3.05
C VAL A 462 -10.08 -13.70 3.40
N ILE A 463 -9.00 -14.49 3.37
CA ILE A 463 -9.06 -15.93 3.68
C ILE A 463 -9.62 -16.18 5.09
N SER A 464 -9.25 -15.34 6.06
CA SER A 464 -9.66 -15.49 7.45
C SER A 464 -11.12 -15.14 7.70
N SER A 465 -11.77 -14.37 6.81
CA SER A 465 -13.19 -14.04 6.91
C SER A 465 -14.11 -15.08 6.26
N ALA A 466 -13.54 -16.11 5.63
CA ALA A 466 -14.32 -17.14 4.94
C ALA A 466 -15.12 -18.02 5.92
N PRO A 467 -16.39 -18.36 5.60
CA PRO A 467 -17.19 -19.27 6.42
C PRO A 467 -16.67 -20.71 6.33
N ALA A 468 -16.90 -21.53 7.36
CA ALA A 468 -16.41 -22.90 7.41
C ALA A 468 -17.10 -23.84 6.40
N LEU A 469 -16.34 -24.75 5.80
CA LEU A 469 -16.79 -25.73 4.78
C LEU A 469 -17.66 -26.89 5.31
N GLU A 470 -17.99 -26.93 6.60
CA GLU A 470 -18.49 -28.14 7.28
C GLU A 470 -19.88 -28.62 6.83
N SER A 471 -20.65 -27.79 6.09
CA SER A 471 -22.00 -28.15 5.62
C SER A 471 -22.30 -27.86 4.15
N MET A 472 -21.34 -27.35 3.37
CA MET A 472 -21.59 -26.82 2.01
C MET A 472 -20.76 -27.53 0.94
N GLU A 473 -21.39 -27.85 -0.20
CA GLU A 473 -20.74 -28.41 -1.40
C GLU A 473 -19.88 -27.36 -2.12
N SER A 474 -20.20 -26.07 -1.97
CA SER A 474 -19.48 -24.94 -2.56
C SER A 474 -19.42 -23.74 -1.60
N MET A 475 -18.41 -22.89 -1.75
CA MET A 475 -18.21 -21.70 -0.91
C MET A 475 -19.06 -20.53 -1.44
N PRO A 476 -19.94 -19.91 -0.61
CA PRO A 476 -20.60 -18.67 -0.99
C PRO A 476 -19.58 -17.57 -1.25
N CYS A 477 -19.92 -16.59 -2.09
CA CYS A 477 -19.18 -15.34 -2.19
C CYS A 477 -19.28 -14.62 -0.83
N PHE A 478 -18.19 -14.62 -0.07
CA PHE A 478 -18.14 -14.13 1.30
C PHE A 478 -17.36 -12.81 1.46
N ILE A 479 -16.72 -12.34 0.39
CA ILE A 479 -15.86 -11.15 0.46
C ILE A 479 -16.72 -9.89 0.67
N GLN A 480 -16.30 -9.04 1.60
CA GLN A 480 -17.01 -7.82 2.01
C GLN A 480 -16.32 -6.57 1.44
N SER A 481 -17.03 -5.44 1.41
CA SER A 481 -16.55 -4.16 0.87
C SER A 481 -15.21 -3.73 1.46
N GLU A 482 -15.06 -3.80 2.79
CA GLU A 482 -13.84 -3.36 3.47
C GLU A 482 -12.62 -4.21 3.08
N LEU A 483 -12.85 -5.49 2.76
CA LEU A 483 -11.79 -6.41 2.33
C LEU A 483 -11.40 -6.20 0.86
N VAL A 484 -12.37 -5.87 0.01
CA VAL A 484 -12.10 -5.48 -1.39
C VAL A 484 -11.35 -4.16 -1.43
N GLU A 485 -11.73 -3.18 -0.62
CA GLU A 485 -11.02 -1.89 -0.52
C GLU A 485 -9.58 -2.07 -0.02
N LEU A 486 -9.35 -2.99 0.92
CA LEU A 486 -8.00 -3.35 1.38
C LEU A 486 -7.16 -3.94 0.24
N VAL A 487 -7.72 -4.88 -0.53
CA VAL A 487 -7.02 -5.46 -1.70
C VAL A 487 -6.79 -4.41 -2.77
N GLN A 488 -7.77 -3.55 -3.02
CA GLN A 488 -7.70 -2.45 -3.97
C GLN A 488 -6.58 -1.48 -3.60
N LEU A 489 -6.45 -1.10 -2.33
CA LEU A 489 -5.36 -0.26 -1.84
C LEU A 489 -3.99 -0.85 -2.19
N GLU A 490 -3.79 -2.15 -1.96
CA GLU A 490 -2.54 -2.83 -2.28
C GLU A 490 -2.29 -2.93 -3.80
N CYS A 491 -3.35 -3.03 -4.62
CA CYS A 491 -3.26 -2.99 -6.07
C CYS A 491 -2.92 -1.59 -6.59
N GLU A 492 -3.51 -0.54 -6.01
CA GLU A 492 -3.19 0.86 -6.29
C GLU A 492 -1.72 1.16 -5.93
N ARG A 493 -1.23 0.66 -4.79
CA ARG A 493 0.20 0.72 -4.42
C ARG A 493 1.09 0.07 -5.48
N ALA A 494 0.77 -1.17 -5.87
CA ALA A 494 1.55 -1.92 -6.84
C ALA A 494 1.72 -1.13 -8.15
N VAL A 495 0.64 -0.51 -8.64
CA VAL A 495 0.62 0.31 -9.85
C VAL A 495 1.34 1.65 -9.68
N ALA A 496 1.10 2.34 -8.56
CA ALA A 496 1.70 3.63 -8.25
C ALA A 496 3.23 3.54 -8.17
N LEU A 497 3.74 2.42 -7.66
CA LEU A 497 5.16 2.18 -7.46
C LEU A 497 5.84 1.43 -8.60
N ILE A 498 5.19 1.16 -9.73
CA ILE A 498 5.92 0.72 -10.95
C ILE A 498 6.92 1.82 -11.35
N SER A 499 8.16 1.49 -11.73
CA SER A 499 9.06 2.54 -12.29
C SER A 499 8.53 2.99 -13.65
N ASP A 500 8.91 4.18 -14.12
CA ASP A 500 8.46 4.63 -15.44
C ASP A 500 9.07 3.77 -16.56
N ASP A 501 10.29 3.25 -16.36
CA ASP A 501 10.93 2.27 -17.26
C ASP A 501 10.20 0.93 -17.28
N ALA A 502 9.84 0.38 -16.12
CA ALA A 502 9.08 -0.86 -16.03
C ALA A 502 7.68 -0.71 -16.64
N TRP A 503 7.05 0.47 -16.45
CA TRP A 503 5.79 0.78 -17.12
C TRP A 503 5.94 0.86 -18.64
N LEU A 504 7.04 1.42 -19.15
CA LEU A 504 7.33 1.45 -20.58
C LEU A 504 7.51 0.04 -21.15
N GLN A 505 8.21 -0.83 -20.43
CA GLN A 505 8.37 -2.24 -20.81
C GLN A 505 7.03 -3.01 -20.81
N LEU A 506 6.18 -2.81 -19.79
CA LEU A 506 4.83 -3.38 -19.77
C LEU A 506 3.96 -2.82 -20.90
N SER A 507 4.06 -1.53 -21.20
CA SER A 507 3.32 -0.90 -22.29
C SER A 507 3.75 -1.48 -23.65
N HIS A 508 5.07 -1.66 -23.86
CA HIS A 508 5.61 -2.34 -25.03
C HIS A 508 5.07 -3.77 -25.14
N PHE A 509 5.06 -4.50 -24.01
CA PHE A 509 4.48 -5.83 -23.95
C PHE A 509 3.02 -5.85 -24.39
N PHE A 510 2.18 -4.95 -23.87
CA PHE A 510 0.76 -4.92 -24.25
C PHE A 510 0.53 -4.54 -25.72
N SER A 511 1.44 -3.75 -26.31
CA SER A 511 1.39 -3.41 -27.73
C SER A 511 1.87 -4.52 -28.66
N SER A 512 2.78 -5.40 -28.22
CA SER A 512 3.28 -6.50 -29.05
C SER A 512 3.63 -7.76 -28.23
N PRO A 513 2.64 -8.48 -27.67
CA PRO A 513 2.90 -9.56 -26.72
C PRO A 513 3.72 -10.71 -27.32
N ALA A 514 3.45 -11.06 -28.58
CA ALA A 514 4.10 -12.19 -29.24
C ALA A 514 5.62 -12.02 -29.38
N VAL A 515 6.08 -10.77 -29.54
CA VAL A 515 7.50 -10.43 -29.60
C VAL A 515 8.04 -10.21 -28.18
N ALA A 516 7.34 -9.39 -27.39
CA ALA A 516 7.79 -8.96 -26.08
C ALA A 516 7.96 -10.11 -25.07
N VAL A 517 7.16 -11.19 -25.14
CA VAL A 517 7.34 -12.36 -24.25
C VAL A 517 8.79 -12.84 -24.24
N ARG A 518 9.46 -12.89 -25.40
CA ARG A 518 10.84 -13.38 -25.50
C ARG A 518 11.85 -12.44 -24.84
N GLU A 519 11.56 -11.15 -24.79
CA GLU A 519 12.43 -10.13 -24.20
C GLU A 519 12.46 -10.21 -22.68
N PHE A 520 11.36 -10.70 -22.08
CA PHE A 520 11.26 -10.87 -20.63
C PHE A 520 11.83 -12.22 -20.16
N LEU A 521 11.85 -13.27 -20.97
CA LEU A 521 12.24 -14.61 -20.52
C LEU A 521 13.76 -14.76 -20.39
N SER A 522 14.21 -15.63 -19.47
CA SER A 522 15.59 -16.08 -19.46
C SER A 522 15.92 -16.89 -20.72
N SER A 523 17.20 -16.98 -21.08
CA SER A 523 17.64 -17.74 -22.27
C SER A 523 17.15 -19.19 -22.27
N LYS A 524 17.18 -19.87 -21.11
CA LYS A 524 16.65 -21.24 -20.99
C LYS A 524 15.14 -21.31 -21.16
N ALA A 525 14.39 -20.36 -20.58
CA ALA A 525 12.94 -20.31 -20.74
C ALA A 525 12.51 -19.96 -22.18
N ALA A 526 13.25 -19.08 -22.85
CA ALA A 526 13.05 -18.77 -24.27
C ALA A 526 13.27 -20.00 -25.16
N HIS A 527 14.30 -20.81 -24.91
CA HIS A 527 14.48 -22.07 -25.63
C HIS A 527 13.38 -23.09 -25.36
N VAL A 528 12.81 -23.13 -24.15
CA VAL A 528 11.63 -23.95 -23.86
C VAL A 528 10.43 -23.51 -24.72
N MET A 529 10.25 -22.19 -24.92
CA MET A 529 9.20 -21.67 -25.78
C MET A 529 9.41 -22.07 -27.25
N GLU A 530 10.64 -22.03 -27.75
CA GLU A 530 10.96 -22.42 -29.14
C GLU A 530 10.83 -23.93 -29.38
N GLY A 531 11.28 -24.74 -28.40
CA GLY A 531 11.22 -26.20 -28.43
C GLY A 531 9.98 -26.78 -27.75
N PHE A 532 8.88 -26.04 -27.64
CA PHE A 532 7.71 -26.37 -26.82
C PHE A 532 7.20 -27.80 -26.99
N ALA A 533 7.01 -28.28 -28.22
CA ALA A 533 6.54 -29.63 -28.50
C ALA A 533 7.53 -30.72 -28.00
N SER A 534 8.83 -30.48 -28.15
CA SER A 534 9.88 -31.36 -27.62
C SER A 534 9.91 -31.34 -26.10
N PHE A 535 9.77 -30.16 -25.49
CA PHE A 535 9.73 -29.99 -24.04
C PHE A 535 8.51 -30.66 -23.38
N LEU A 536 7.36 -30.68 -24.04
CA LEU A 536 6.19 -31.41 -23.54
C LEU A 536 6.28 -32.92 -23.72
N SER A 537 7.00 -33.38 -24.75
CA SER A 537 7.17 -34.80 -25.08
C SER A 537 8.35 -35.47 -24.37
N SER A 538 9.32 -34.70 -23.87
CA SER A 538 10.42 -35.23 -23.07
C SER A 538 9.86 -36.01 -21.87
N SER A 539 10.02 -37.33 -21.91
CA SER A 539 9.53 -38.30 -20.92
C SER A 539 10.33 -38.30 -19.62
N GLY A 540 11.43 -37.53 -19.55
CA GLY A 540 12.13 -37.25 -18.30
C GLY A 540 11.29 -36.31 -17.44
N LYS A 541 10.33 -36.87 -16.67
CA LYS A 541 9.80 -36.17 -15.50
C LYS A 541 11.00 -35.93 -14.60
N GLU A 542 11.50 -34.71 -14.55
CA GLU A 542 12.38 -34.34 -13.45
C GLU A 542 11.63 -34.63 -12.18
N THR A 543 12.21 -35.49 -11.37
CA THR A 543 11.58 -35.95 -10.14
C THR A 543 11.64 -34.83 -9.11
N MET A 544 10.79 -34.94 -8.09
CA MET A 544 10.85 -33.99 -6.98
C MET A 544 12.21 -34.06 -6.29
N GLU A 545 12.79 -35.26 -6.22
CA GLU A 545 14.12 -35.56 -5.69
C GLU A 545 15.22 -34.84 -6.47
N ASP A 546 15.19 -34.88 -7.81
CA ASP A 546 16.18 -34.19 -8.66
C ASP A 546 16.16 -32.67 -8.40
N MET A 547 14.97 -32.10 -8.27
CA MET A 547 14.79 -30.67 -8.02
C MET A 547 15.21 -30.27 -6.60
N GLU A 548 14.91 -31.11 -5.60
CA GLU A 548 15.36 -30.91 -4.22
C GLU A 548 16.88 -30.99 -4.11
N GLU A 549 17.51 -31.96 -4.78
CA GLU A 549 18.97 -32.08 -4.84
C GLU A 549 19.60 -30.85 -5.50
N TRP A 550 19.05 -30.41 -6.64
CA TRP A 550 19.49 -29.19 -7.31
C TRP A 550 19.35 -27.93 -6.43
N LEU A 551 18.34 -27.91 -5.54
CA LEU A 551 18.11 -26.79 -4.64
C LEU A 551 19.00 -26.76 -3.40
N ARG A 552 19.65 -27.87 -3.01
CA ARG A 552 20.47 -27.96 -1.80
C ARG A 552 21.51 -26.83 -1.64
N PRO A 553 22.23 -26.40 -2.69
CA PRO A 553 23.18 -25.28 -2.58
C PRO A 553 22.52 -23.94 -2.21
N TRP A 554 21.21 -23.82 -2.42
CA TRP A 554 20.42 -22.61 -2.23
C TRP A 554 19.59 -22.63 -0.93
N SER A 555 19.55 -23.73 -0.18
CA SER A 555 18.82 -23.85 1.09
C SER A 555 19.74 -23.61 2.29
N SER A 556 19.73 -22.36 2.77
CA SER A 556 20.08 -21.86 4.12
C SER A 556 21.45 -22.11 4.78
N GLU A 557 22.32 -23.02 4.34
CA GLU A 557 23.66 -23.20 4.97
C GLU A 557 24.83 -22.57 4.19
N HIS A 558 24.62 -22.12 2.96
CA HIS A 558 25.69 -21.71 2.04
C HIS A 558 25.47 -20.33 1.37
N HIS A 559 24.57 -19.50 1.91
CA HIS A 559 24.06 -18.29 1.25
C HIS A 559 25.13 -17.25 0.86
N HIS A 560 26.25 -17.13 1.59
CA HIS A 560 27.25 -16.10 1.33
C HIS A 560 28.09 -16.34 0.05
N ALA A 561 28.14 -17.56 -0.49
CA ALA A 561 28.87 -17.87 -1.73
C ALA A 561 27.99 -17.78 -2.99
N ALA A 562 26.66 -17.78 -2.84
CA ALA A 562 25.69 -17.94 -3.93
C ALA A 562 25.12 -16.61 -4.47
N ASP A 563 25.26 -15.50 -3.73
CA ASP A 563 24.65 -14.21 -4.10
C ASP A 563 25.25 -13.57 -5.38
N GLY A 564 26.49 -13.92 -5.77
CA GLY A 564 27.10 -13.42 -7.01
C GLY A 564 26.57 -14.11 -8.28
N PHE A 565 26.22 -15.40 -8.19
CA PHE A 565 25.74 -16.21 -9.31
C PHE A 565 24.21 -16.29 -9.38
N SER A 566 23.50 -15.96 -8.29
CA SER A 566 22.04 -16.06 -8.20
C SER A 566 21.31 -15.24 -9.27
N VAL A 567 21.90 -14.12 -9.71
CA VAL A 567 21.32 -13.24 -10.76
C VAL A 567 21.40 -13.90 -12.16
N GLU A 568 22.35 -14.81 -12.38
CA GLU A 568 22.50 -15.53 -13.66
C GLU A 568 21.63 -16.79 -13.75
N VAL A 569 21.05 -17.23 -12.63
CA VAL A 569 20.21 -18.42 -12.59
C VAL A 569 18.87 -18.13 -13.29
N PRO A 570 18.43 -18.97 -14.25
CA PRO A 570 17.14 -18.83 -14.91
C PRO A 570 16.00 -19.32 -13.99
N TRP A 571 15.63 -18.50 -13.01
CA TRP A 571 14.65 -18.85 -11.98
C TRP A 571 13.25 -19.13 -12.54
N ASP A 572 12.85 -18.43 -13.60
CA ASP A 572 11.61 -18.66 -14.34
C ASP A 572 11.49 -20.10 -14.89
N TYR A 573 12.59 -20.61 -15.44
CA TYR A 573 12.69 -21.98 -15.95
C TYR A 573 12.61 -23.04 -14.85
N TYR A 574 13.34 -22.87 -13.74
CA TYR A 574 13.28 -23.83 -12.63
C TYR A 574 11.96 -23.78 -11.87
N LEU A 575 11.32 -22.60 -11.77
CA LEU A 575 9.97 -22.48 -11.24
C LEU A 575 8.95 -23.22 -12.13
N LEU A 576 9.06 -23.10 -13.46
CA LEU A 576 8.26 -23.90 -14.39
C LEU A 576 8.47 -25.40 -14.17
N LYS A 577 9.70 -25.86 -13.98
CA LYS A 577 10.00 -27.28 -13.71
C LYS A 577 9.38 -27.78 -12.41
N ALA A 578 9.45 -26.99 -11.33
CA ALA A 578 8.78 -27.33 -10.08
C ALA A 578 7.25 -27.40 -10.23
N ARG A 579 6.65 -26.53 -11.06
CA ARG A 579 5.22 -26.61 -11.39
C ARG A 579 4.88 -27.90 -12.14
N ARG A 580 5.78 -28.38 -13.01
CA ARG A 580 5.62 -29.62 -13.79
C ARG A 580 5.93 -30.91 -13.03
N CYS A 581 6.59 -30.84 -11.86
CA CYS A 581 6.83 -32.02 -11.03
C CYS A 581 5.50 -32.74 -10.77
N ASP A 582 5.53 -34.06 -10.91
CA ASP A 582 4.36 -34.93 -10.84
C ASP A 582 3.65 -34.74 -9.52
N VAL A 583 2.33 -34.55 -9.57
CA VAL A 583 1.50 -34.45 -8.37
C VAL A 583 0.46 -35.54 -8.47
N GLY A 584 0.17 -36.16 -7.33
CA GLY A 584 -1.06 -36.92 -7.17
C GLY A 584 -2.29 -36.07 -7.50
N ALA A 585 -3.47 -36.68 -7.42
CA ALA A 585 -4.72 -35.99 -7.69
C ALA A 585 -4.87 -34.73 -6.81
N PRO A 586 -5.60 -33.69 -7.27
CA PRO A 586 -5.90 -32.51 -6.45
C PRO A 586 -6.48 -32.92 -5.09
N LEU A 587 -6.10 -32.20 -4.03
CA LEU A 587 -6.60 -32.51 -2.69
C LEU A 587 -8.12 -32.41 -2.64
N THR A 588 -8.75 -33.45 -2.13
CA THR A 588 -10.18 -33.50 -1.80
C THR A 588 -10.35 -33.75 -0.31
N LYS A 589 -11.58 -33.61 0.21
CA LYS A 589 -11.88 -33.98 1.60
C LYS A 589 -11.56 -35.44 1.92
N PHE A 590 -11.39 -36.29 0.91
CA PHE A 590 -11.14 -37.73 1.02
C PHE A 590 -9.70 -38.13 0.69
N SER A 591 -8.81 -37.16 0.43
CA SER A 591 -7.40 -37.46 0.14
C SER A 591 -6.74 -38.16 1.33
N ASP A 592 -6.03 -39.25 1.04
CA ASP A 592 -5.30 -40.01 2.05
C ASP A 592 -4.05 -39.26 2.55
N LEU A 593 -3.35 -39.87 3.51
CA LEU A 593 -2.14 -39.29 4.09
C LEU A 593 -1.04 -39.12 3.03
N SER A 594 -0.88 -40.09 2.14
CA SER A 594 0.18 -40.09 1.13
C SER A 594 0.00 -38.99 0.08
N ASP A 595 -1.23 -38.79 -0.40
CA ASP A 595 -1.58 -37.70 -1.31
C ASP A 595 -1.38 -36.33 -0.65
N PHE A 596 -1.72 -36.22 0.64
CA PHE A 596 -1.54 -35.02 1.44
C PHE A 596 -0.06 -34.68 1.64
N GLU A 597 0.75 -35.64 2.07
CA GLU A 597 2.20 -35.47 2.25
C GLU A 597 2.91 -35.10 0.95
N LEU A 598 2.58 -35.78 -0.15
CA LEU A 598 3.12 -35.49 -1.47
C LEU A 598 2.80 -34.05 -1.90
N THR A 599 1.56 -33.60 -1.68
CA THR A 599 1.14 -32.24 -1.97
C THR A 599 1.90 -31.22 -1.13
N VAL A 600 2.05 -31.46 0.17
CA VAL A 600 2.80 -30.59 1.09
C VAL A 600 4.28 -30.51 0.71
N ARG A 601 4.89 -31.62 0.31
CA ARG A 601 6.29 -31.65 -0.17
C ARG A 601 6.45 -30.82 -1.45
N LYS A 602 5.54 -30.97 -2.42
CA LYS A 602 5.53 -30.14 -3.64
C LYS A 602 5.36 -28.65 -3.33
N MET A 603 4.48 -28.31 -2.39
CA MET A 603 4.30 -26.93 -1.93
C MET A 603 5.64 -26.35 -1.45
N LYS A 604 6.31 -27.02 -0.51
CA LYS A 604 7.62 -26.57 -0.01
C LYS A 604 8.66 -26.37 -1.11
N LEU A 605 8.74 -27.32 -2.06
CA LEU A 605 9.64 -27.22 -3.21
C LEU A 605 9.35 -25.96 -4.04
N ALA A 606 8.08 -25.81 -4.47
CA ALA A 606 7.64 -24.69 -5.30
C ALA A 606 7.83 -23.34 -4.58
N LEU A 607 7.50 -23.24 -3.29
CA LEU A 607 7.67 -22.03 -2.50
C LEU A 607 9.13 -21.63 -2.36
N THR A 608 10.05 -22.59 -2.20
CA THR A 608 11.47 -22.31 -2.09
C THR A 608 11.99 -21.67 -3.38
N LEU A 609 11.68 -22.27 -4.53
CA LEU A 609 11.99 -21.71 -5.85
C LEU A 609 11.31 -20.38 -6.10
N TYR A 610 10.05 -20.23 -5.72
CA TYR A 610 9.31 -18.99 -5.90
C TYR A 610 9.89 -17.85 -5.07
N LYS A 611 10.38 -18.10 -3.85
CA LYS A 611 11.10 -17.10 -3.05
C LYS A 611 12.41 -16.67 -3.71
N LEU A 612 13.15 -17.62 -4.29
CA LEU A 612 14.38 -17.32 -5.04
C LEU A 612 14.06 -16.52 -6.30
N PHE A 613 13.00 -16.89 -7.04
CA PHE A 613 12.46 -16.13 -8.16
C PHE A 613 12.09 -14.70 -7.75
N GLN A 614 11.24 -14.52 -6.74
CA GLN A 614 10.84 -13.19 -6.23
C GLN A 614 12.03 -12.32 -5.80
N ARG A 615 13.13 -12.92 -5.35
CA ARG A 615 14.31 -12.20 -4.85
C ARG A 615 15.33 -11.84 -5.92
N TYR A 616 15.60 -12.75 -6.86
CA TYR A 616 16.76 -12.64 -7.76
C TYR A 616 16.38 -12.53 -9.24
N SER A 617 15.15 -12.84 -9.60
CA SER A 617 14.68 -12.83 -10.98
C SER A 617 14.46 -11.40 -11.49
N GLN A 618 14.97 -11.08 -12.69
CA GLN A 618 14.74 -9.78 -13.34
C GLN A 618 13.30 -9.62 -13.82
N GLN A 619 12.59 -10.74 -13.97
CA GLN A 619 11.18 -10.79 -14.35
C GLN A 619 10.24 -10.30 -13.24
N VAL A 620 10.75 -10.04 -12.03
CA VAL A 620 9.96 -9.54 -10.92
C VAL A 620 10.15 -8.03 -10.81
N LEU A 621 9.12 -7.29 -11.19
CA LEU A 621 9.08 -5.84 -11.12
C LEU A 621 8.88 -5.41 -9.66
N GLN A 622 9.99 -5.09 -9.02
CA GLN A 622 10.00 -4.60 -7.64
C GLN A 622 9.36 -3.20 -7.55
N PRO A 623 8.72 -2.85 -6.42
CA PRO A 623 8.24 -1.50 -6.20
C PRO A 623 9.41 -0.51 -6.27
N CYS A 624 9.26 0.54 -7.08
CA CYS A 624 10.19 1.66 -7.21
C CYS A 624 10.09 2.58 -5.98
N LEU A 625 10.65 2.10 -4.88
CA LEU A 625 10.81 2.84 -3.64
C LEU A 625 11.99 3.80 -3.79
N LEU A 626 11.78 5.07 -3.47
CA LEU A 626 12.87 6.03 -3.50
C LEU A 626 13.81 5.79 -2.31
N PRO A 627 15.12 5.57 -2.53
CA PRO A 627 16.07 5.32 -1.47
C PRO A 627 16.30 6.57 -0.62
N SER A 628 17.18 6.45 0.37
CA SER A 628 17.70 7.61 1.09
C SER A 628 18.23 8.66 0.10
N PRO A 629 17.92 9.94 0.32
CA PRO A 629 18.46 11.03 -0.50
C PRO A 629 19.97 11.08 -0.26
N SER A 630 20.74 11.07 -1.35
CA SER A 630 22.20 11.20 -1.35
C SER A 630 22.67 12.57 -0.87
#